data_AF-R5ZQV6-F1
#
_entry.id   AF-R5ZQV6-F1
#
_cell.length_a   1.000
_cell.length_b   1.000
_cell.length_c   1.000
_cell.angle_alpha   90.00
_cell.angle_beta   90.00
_cell.angle_gamma   90.00
#
_symmetry.space_group_name_H-M   'P 1'
#
loop_
_entity.id
_entity.type
_entity.pdbx_description
1 polymer ?
#
loop_
_entity_poly.entity_id
_entity_poly.type
_entity_poly.pdbx_seq_one_letter_code
_entity_poly.pdbx_strand_id
1 'polypeptide(L)'
;MYIKNDFLYGIENQTKVEKRMPARISGYEGASYRGQCDKKTIVPVITMVLYYGTDRKWTAPKNLKSLIKVPDNLDKYVNDTKANVFEIAWLTDEQIAKFTSDYKIVANFFVNKRKNKDYIPDDKTTINHVDEILKFLSVMTGDSRYEEILSDKEGVSNMCDVAQRLEDRGIEKGIKEGLQKGMKEGLSLGGNQMIYSLVEDKSISIEKGAQKLGISVEKLRANMINAGYKCPDME
;
A
#
# COMPACT_ATOMS: atom_id res chain seq x y z
N MET A 1 -19.80 -14.56 5.93
CA MET A 1 -19.95 -16.01 6.23
C MET A 1 -20.71 -16.62 5.07
N TYR A 2 -20.13 -17.62 4.40
CA TYR A 2 -20.79 -18.29 3.27
C TYR A 2 -21.42 -19.59 3.76
N ILE A 3 -22.60 -19.92 3.23
CA ILE A 3 -23.36 -21.13 3.56
C ILE A 3 -23.12 -22.15 2.45
N LYS A 4 -22.41 -23.24 2.78
CA LYS A 4 -22.53 -24.50 2.05
C LYS A 4 -23.42 -25.39 2.92
N ASN A 5 -24.29 -26.22 2.35
CA ASN A 5 -25.36 -26.91 3.09
C ASN A 5 -24.91 -27.72 4.33
N ASP A 6 -23.61 -27.90 4.56
CA ASP A 6 -23.03 -28.73 5.61
C ASP A 6 -22.23 -27.96 6.68
N PHE A 7 -21.84 -26.69 6.46
CA PHE A 7 -21.11 -25.86 7.44
C PHE A 7 -21.10 -24.36 7.10
N LEU A 8 -20.84 -23.54 8.11
CA LEU A 8 -20.60 -22.11 7.97
C LEU A 8 -19.11 -21.82 8.08
N TYR A 9 -18.56 -21.02 7.16
CA TYR A 9 -17.16 -20.61 7.26
C TYR A 9 -16.95 -19.10 7.25
N GLY A 10 -16.07 -18.66 8.15
CA GLY A 10 -15.54 -17.31 8.24
C GLY A 10 -14.14 -17.24 7.64
N ILE A 11 -13.84 -16.15 6.96
CA ILE A 11 -12.50 -15.83 6.46
C ILE A 11 -12.07 -14.52 7.10
N GLU A 12 -10.92 -14.55 7.76
CA GLU A 12 -10.27 -13.39 8.37
C GLU A 12 -8.95 -13.11 7.66
N ASN A 13 -8.89 -12.00 6.91
CA ASN A 13 -7.66 -11.59 6.24
C ASN A 13 -6.82 -10.74 7.21
N GLN A 14 -5.55 -11.08 7.36
CA GLN A 14 -4.62 -10.39 8.26
C GLN A 14 -3.29 -10.09 7.56
N THR A 15 -2.84 -8.85 7.62
CA THR A 15 -1.50 -8.43 7.12
C THR A 15 -0.48 -8.33 8.26
N LYS A 16 -0.96 -8.26 9.51
CA LYS A 16 -0.16 -8.21 10.74
C LYS A 16 -0.53 -9.36 11.66
N VAL A 17 0.42 -9.77 12.49
CA VAL A 17 0.16 -10.78 13.53
C VAL A 17 -0.74 -10.17 14.61
N GLU A 18 -1.92 -10.75 14.81
CA GLU A 18 -2.86 -10.38 15.86
C GLU A 18 -2.80 -11.39 17.01
N LYS A 19 -2.32 -10.94 18.17
CA LYS A 19 -2.05 -11.78 19.34
C LYS A 19 -3.31 -12.43 19.90
N ARG A 20 -4.47 -11.79 19.76
CA ARG A 20 -5.75 -12.22 20.33
C ARG A 20 -6.69 -12.86 19.31
N MET A 21 -6.18 -13.33 18.16
CA MET A 21 -7.02 -13.95 17.13
C MET A 21 -7.94 -15.06 17.65
N PRO A 22 -7.48 -16.02 18.46
CA PRO A 22 -8.37 -17.04 19.03
C PRO A 22 -9.58 -16.47 19.79
N ALA A 23 -9.39 -15.39 20.54
CA ALA A 23 -10.48 -14.73 21.27
C ALA A 23 -11.46 -14.02 20.33
N ARG A 24 -10.96 -13.36 19.27
CA ARG A 24 -11.82 -12.76 18.22
C ARG A 24 -12.66 -13.82 17.51
N ILE A 25 -12.02 -14.92 17.12
CA ILE A 25 -12.68 -16.07 16.47
C ILE A 25 -13.77 -16.64 17.39
N SER A 26 -13.48 -16.78 18.69
CA SER A 26 -14.46 -17.25 19.68
C SER A 26 -15.74 -16.38 19.67
N GLY A 27 -15.59 -15.07 19.55
CA GLY A 27 -16.71 -14.14 19.40
C GLY A 27 -17.52 -14.36 18.12
N TYR A 28 -16.86 -14.48 16.97
CA TYR A 28 -17.54 -14.70 15.69
C TYR A 28 -18.26 -16.04 15.63
N GLU A 29 -17.58 -17.12 16.03
CA GLU A 29 -18.15 -18.46 16.01
C GLU A 29 -19.31 -18.56 17.00
N GLY A 30 -19.16 -17.98 18.20
CA GLY A 30 -20.24 -17.87 19.18
C GLY A 30 -21.46 -17.13 18.64
N ALA A 31 -21.25 -15.99 17.97
CA ALA A 31 -22.34 -15.24 17.32
C ALA A 31 -23.03 -16.06 16.21
N SER A 32 -22.24 -16.78 15.41
CA SER A 32 -22.74 -17.67 14.36
C SER A 32 -23.55 -18.84 14.93
N TYR A 33 -23.08 -19.50 15.99
CA TYR A 33 -23.87 -20.54 16.67
C TYR A 33 -25.12 -19.98 17.32
N ARG A 34 -25.05 -18.80 17.93
CA ARG A 34 -26.23 -18.11 18.47
C ARG A 34 -27.29 -17.84 17.39
N GLY A 35 -26.86 -17.43 16.20
CA GLY A 35 -27.75 -17.23 15.05
C GLY A 35 -28.40 -18.53 14.52
N GLN A 36 -27.93 -19.69 14.97
CA GLN A 36 -28.47 -21.00 14.61
C GLN A 36 -29.42 -21.58 15.66
N CYS A 37 -29.64 -20.93 16.80
CA CYS A 37 -30.44 -21.48 17.90
C CYS A 37 -31.86 -21.90 17.50
N ASP A 38 -32.49 -21.19 16.56
CA ASP A 38 -33.85 -21.48 16.08
C ASP A 38 -33.88 -22.45 14.88
N LYS A 39 -32.72 -22.95 14.43
CA LYS A 39 -32.62 -23.87 13.30
C LYS A 39 -32.90 -25.30 13.75
N LYS A 40 -33.62 -26.06 12.90
CA LYS A 40 -33.86 -27.50 13.12
C LYS A 40 -32.57 -28.31 13.26
N THR A 41 -31.54 -27.94 12.51
CA THR A 41 -30.21 -28.56 12.55
C THR A 41 -29.17 -27.46 12.63
N ILE A 42 -28.29 -27.54 13.64
CA ILE A 42 -27.12 -26.68 13.77
C ILE A 42 -26.01 -27.26 12.90
N VAL A 43 -25.37 -26.42 12.09
CA VAL A 43 -24.21 -26.79 11.29
C VAL A 43 -22.92 -26.26 11.96
N PRO A 44 -21.77 -26.94 11.76
CA PRO A 44 -20.48 -26.48 12.29
C PRO A 44 -20.10 -25.10 11.76
N VAL A 45 -19.39 -24.34 12.59
CA VAL A 45 -18.77 -23.07 12.21
C VAL A 45 -17.25 -23.23 12.22
N ILE A 46 -16.60 -22.82 11.14
CA ILE A 46 -15.14 -22.88 10.97
C ILE A 46 -14.62 -21.51 10.56
N THR A 47 -13.69 -20.95 11.32
CA THR A 47 -12.99 -19.71 10.92
C THR A 47 -11.58 -20.00 10.45
N MET A 48 -11.24 -19.49 9.26
CA MET A 48 -9.90 -19.52 8.68
C MET A 48 -9.28 -18.14 8.69
N VAL A 49 -8.02 -18.06 9.12
CA VAL A 49 -7.24 -16.82 9.08
C VAL A 49 -6.25 -16.91 7.93
N LEU A 50 -6.40 -16.03 6.94
CA LEU A 50 -5.46 -15.90 5.83
C LEU A 50 -4.48 -14.78 6.18
N TYR A 51 -3.23 -15.16 6.44
CA TYR A 51 -2.17 -14.25 6.86
C TYR A 51 -1.23 -13.95 5.70
N TYR A 52 -1.16 -12.68 5.29
CA TYR A 52 -0.40 -12.19 4.13
C TYR A 52 0.92 -11.51 4.50
N GLY A 53 1.28 -11.47 5.78
CA GLY A 53 2.49 -10.80 6.23
C GLY A 53 3.76 -11.41 5.62
N THR A 54 4.55 -10.56 4.97
CA THR A 54 5.76 -10.95 4.23
C THR A 54 7.02 -10.89 5.08
N ASP A 55 7.08 -10.01 6.09
CA ASP A 55 8.30 -9.83 6.91
C ASP A 55 8.59 -11.01 7.84
N ARG A 56 7.57 -11.75 8.29
CA ARG A 56 7.70 -12.88 9.22
C ARG A 56 6.51 -13.82 9.15
N LYS A 57 6.75 -15.07 9.53
CA LYS A 57 5.71 -16.06 9.84
C LYS A 57 4.84 -15.64 11.03
N TRP A 58 3.68 -16.28 11.16
CA TRP A 58 2.77 -16.12 12.28
C TRP A 58 3.44 -16.61 13.57
N THR A 59 3.52 -15.72 14.56
CA THR A 59 4.23 -15.96 15.83
C THR A 59 3.32 -15.89 17.06
N ALA A 60 2.03 -15.58 16.88
CA ALA A 60 1.08 -15.51 17.98
C ALA A 60 0.43 -16.88 18.27
N PRO A 61 -0.10 -17.07 19.50
CA PRO A 61 -0.85 -18.26 19.84
C PRO A 61 -2.00 -18.56 18.87
N LYS A 62 -2.20 -19.84 18.56
CA LYS A 62 -3.22 -20.34 17.63
C LYS A 62 -4.41 -21.02 18.32
N ASN A 63 -4.53 -20.88 19.64
CA ASN A 63 -5.66 -21.39 20.41
C ASN A 63 -5.91 -20.49 21.64
N LEU A 64 -7.13 -20.51 22.18
CA LEU A 64 -7.58 -19.62 23.25
C LEU A 64 -6.89 -19.94 24.57
N LYS A 65 -6.71 -21.22 24.91
CA LYS A 65 -6.08 -21.65 26.17
C LYS A 65 -4.64 -21.19 26.30
N SER A 66 -3.93 -21.00 25.18
CA SER A 66 -2.58 -20.41 25.18
C SER A 66 -2.57 -18.90 25.52
N LEU A 67 -3.72 -18.24 25.56
CA LEU A 67 -3.85 -16.81 25.89
C LEU A 67 -4.37 -16.54 27.30
N ILE A 68 -4.98 -17.54 27.94
CA ILE A 68 -5.66 -17.38 29.23
C ILE A 68 -5.03 -18.28 30.28
N LYS A 69 -5.01 -17.82 31.53
CA LYS A 69 -4.61 -18.67 32.65
C LYS A 69 -5.83 -19.43 33.15
N VAL A 70 -5.87 -20.74 32.89
CA VAL A 70 -6.93 -21.60 33.42
C VAL A 70 -6.51 -22.14 34.79
N PRO A 71 -7.33 -22.00 35.85
CA PRO A 71 -7.04 -22.60 37.14
C PRO A 71 -6.97 -24.12 37.07
N ASP A 72 -6.19 -24.71 37.99
CA ASP A 72 -6.06 -26.17 38.11
C ASP A 72 -7.42 -26.85 38.24
N ASN A 73 -7.57 -28.02 37.61
CA ASN A 73 -8.80 -28.82 37.54
C ASN A 73 -9.98 -28.20 36.77
N LEU A 74 -9.88 -26.97 36.25
CA LEU A 74 -10.93 -26.36 35.43
C LEU A 74 -10.71 -26.53 33.92
N ASP A 75 -9.55 -27.02 33.48
CA ASP A 75 -9.19 -27.10 32.05
C ASP A 75 -10.24 -27.81 31.18
N LYS A 76 -10.82 -28.91 31.66
CA LYS A 76 -11.83 -29.70 30.95
C LYS A 76 -13.16 -28.97 30.69
N TYR A 77 -13.41 -27.86 31.39
CA TYR A 77 -14.63 -27.06 31.25
C TYR A 77 -14.44 -25.82 30.38
N VAL A 78 -13.20 -25.46 30.05
CA VAL A 78 -12.89 -24.26 29.28
C VAL A 78 -12.76 -24.61 27.79
N ASN A 79 -13.52 -23.92 26.95
CA ASN A 79 -13.44 -24.06 25.51
C ASN A 79 -12.09 -23.57 24.98
N ASP A 80 -11.51 -24.31 24.02
CA ASP A 80 -10.25 -23.94 23.38
C ASP A 80 -10.45 -23.62 21.89
N THR A 81 -11.01 -22.44 21.61
CA THR A 81 -11.23 -21.99 20.23
C THR A 81 -9.89 -21.93 19.48
N LYS A 82 -9.83 -22.59 18.31
CA LYS A 82 -8.64 -22.65 17.46
C LYS A 82 -8.64 -21.53 16.43
N ALA A 83 -7.47 -20.98 16.15
CA ALA A 83 -7.22 -20.12 15.00
C ALA A 83 -6.54 -20.94 13.89
N ASN A 84 -7.30 -21.27 12.83
CA ASN A 84 -6.76 -21.97 11.67
C ASN A 84 -6.03 -20.97 10.77
N VAL A 85 -4.76 -20.70 11.08
CA VAL A 85 -3.93 -19.72 10.37
C VAL A 85 -3.22 -20.35 9.17
N PHE A 86 -3.49 -19.82 7.98
CA PHE A 86 -2.84 -20.13 6.71
C PHE A 86 -1.94 -18.96 6.31
N GLU A 87 -0.64 -19.22 6.18
CA GLU A 87 0.38 -18.19 5.94
C GLU A 87 0.65 -18.06 4.44
N ILE A 88 -0.14 -17.24 3.75
CA ILE A 88 -0.21 -17.16 2.29
C ILE A 88 1.14 -16.83 1.66
N ALA A 89 1.85 -15.83 2.20
CA ALA A 89 3.18 -15.43 1.72
C ALA A 89 4.26 -16.52 1.91
N TRP A 90 3.95 -17.58 2.67
CA TRP A 90 4.87 -18.65 3.07
C TRP A 90 4.47 -20.03 2.52
N LEU A 91 3.48 -20.07 1.61
CA LEU A 91 3.09 -21.30 0.93
C LEU A 91 4.21 -21.82 0.03
N THR A 92 4.25 -23.14 -0.14
CA THR A 92 5.12 -23.81 -1.12
C THR A 92 4.50 -23.78 -2.51
N ASP A 93 5.32 -23.94 -3.55
CA ASP A 93 4.86 -23.98 -4.94
C ASP A 93 3.83 -25.11 -5.15
N GLU A 94 4.00 -26.26 -4.48
CA GLU A 94 3.03 -27.37 -4.49
C GLU A 94 1.67 -26.99 -3.88
N GLN A 95 1.66 -26.16 -2.82
CA GLN A 95 0.43 -25.67 -2.22
C GLN A 95 -0.25 -24.65 -3.14
N ILE A 96 0.53 -23.77 -3.76
CA ILE A 96 0.03 -22.76 -4.68
C ILE A 96 -0.56 -23.40 -5.95
N ALA A 97 0.07 -24.47 -6.45
CA ALA A 97 -0.40 -25.20 -7.62
C ALA A 97 -1.81 -25.80 -7.45
N LYS A 98 -2.30 -25.96 -6.22
CA LYS A 98 -3.65 -26.45 -5.92
C LYS A 98 -4.74 -25.40 -6.15
N PHE A 99 -4.39 -24.12 -6.24
CA PHE A 99 -5.36 -23.07 -6.56
C PHE A 99 -5.66 -23.08 -8.05
N THR A 100 -6.94 -23.18 -8.38
CA THR A 100 -7.45 -23.16 -9.76
C THR A 100 -8.09 -21.82 -10.13
N SER A 101 -8.36 -20.95 -9.16
CA SER A 101 -8.91 -19.61 -9.37
C SER A 101 -7.81 -18.54 -9.46
N ASP A 102 -8.21 -17.32 -9.79
CA ASP A 102 -7.32 -16.14 -9.81
C ASP A 102 -6.64 -15.87 -8.45
N TYR A 103 -7.14 -16.47 -7.36
CA TYR A 103 -6.47 -16.41 -6.05
C TYR A 103 -5.04 -17.00 -6.09
N LYS A 104 -4.74 -17.90 -7.05
CA LYS A 104 -3.37 -18.35 -7.31
C LYS A 104 -2.41 -17.18 -7.58
N ILE A 105 -2.87 -16.18 -8.32
CA ILE A 105 -2.10 -14.97 -8.68
C ILE A 105 -1.80 -14.16 -7.42
N VAL A 106 -2.78 -13.99 -6.53
CA VAL A 106 -2.58 -13.34 -5.22
C VAL A 106 -1.57 -14.10 -4.37
N ALA A 107 -1.69 -15.43 -4.28
CA ALA A 107 -0.76 -16.24 -3.51
C ALA A 107 0.68 -16.14 -4.05
N ASN A 108 0.84 -16.26 -5.38
CA ASN A 108 2.12 -16.06 -6.07
C ASN A 108 2.71 -14.68 -5.76
N PHE A 109 1.90 -13.62 -5.88
CA PHE A 109 2.32 -12.26 -5.61
C PHE A 109 2.92 -12.11 -4.20
N PHE A 110 2.22 -12.56 -3.15
CA PHE A 110 2.71 -12.42 -1.78
C PHE A 110 3.94 -13.28 -1.49
N VAL A 111 4.04 -14.48 -2.09
CA VAL A 111 5.21 -15.35 -1.96
C VAL A 111 6.45 -14.71 -2.60
N ASN A 112 6.30 -14.12 -3.79
CA ASN A 112 7.40 -13.44 -4.48
C ASN A 112 7.75 -12.11 -3.80
N LYS A 113 6.76 -11.35 -3.32
CA LYS A 113 6.97 -10.12 -2.55
C LYS A 113 7.72 -10.36 -1.24
N ARG A 114 7.50 -11.50 -0.59
CA ARG A 114 8.31 -11.94 0.56
C ARG A 114 9.77 -12.21 0.15
N LYS A 115 9.98 -12.91 -0.96
CA LYS A 115 11.33 -13.28 -1.44
C LYS A 115 12.11 -12.04 -1.90
N ASN A 116 11.45 -11.09 -2.53
CA ASN A 116 12.01 -9.83 -3.00
C ASN A 116 11.04 -8.67 -2.71
N LYS A 117 11.46 -7.73 -1.85
CA LYS A 117 10.65 -6.55 -1.49
C LYS A 117 10.34 -5.65 -2.68
N ASP A 118 11.22 -5.63 -3.68
CA ASP A 118 11.07 -4.85 -4.92
C ASP A 118 10.54 -5.74 -6.06
N TYR A 119 9.89 -6.86 -5.74
CA TYR A 119 9.26 -7.72 -6.74
C TYR A 119 8.29 -6.93 -7.62
N ILE A 120 8.53 -7.02 -8.93
CA ILE A 120 7.66 -6.53 -10.00
C ILE A 120 6.86 -7.74 -10.50
N PRO A 121 5.51 -7.69 -10.46
CA PRO A 121 4.69 -8.82 -10.89
C PRO A 121 4.93 -9.21 -12.35
N ASP A 122 5.19 -10.50 -12.57
CA ASP A 122 5.54 -11.09 -13.87
C ASP A 122 4.64 -12.28 -14.27
N ASP A 123 3.55 -12.50 -13.52
CA ASP A 123 2.59 -13.58 -13.79
C ASP A 123 1.73 -13.25 -15.02
N LYS A 124 1.91 -14.06 -16.08
CA LYS A 124 1.21 -13.94 -17.36
C LYS A 124 -0.17 -14.61 -17.37
N THR A 125 -0.59 -15.21 -16.26
CA THR A 125 -1.91 -15.84 -16.16
C THR A 125 -3.00 -14.79 -16.37
N THR A 126 -3.95 -15.09 -17.28
CA THR A 126 -5.12 -14.23 -17.49
C THR A 126 -5.93 -14.14 -16.20
N ILE A 127 -6.22 -12.93 -15.76
CA ILE A 127 -7.06 -12.64 -14.60
C ILE A 127 -8.52 -12.59 -15.08
N ASN A 128 -9.37 -13.46 -14.55
CA ASN A 128 -10.79 -13.47 -14.88
C ASN A 128 -11.60 -12.42 -14.09
N HIS A 129 -11.16 -12.10 -12.88
CA HIS A 129 -11.81 -11.19 -11.92
C HIS A 129 -10.88 -10.01 -11.59
N VAL A 130 -10.62 -9.16 -12.59
CA VAL A 130 -9.63 -8.07 -12.50
C VAL A 130 -9.94 -7.11 -11.36
N ASP A 131 -11.20 -6.67 -11.25
CA ASP A 131 -11.65 -5.70 -10.25
C ASP A 131 -11.41 -6.23 -8.82
N GLU A 132 -11.82 -7.46 -8.57
CA GLU A 132 -11.68 -8.11 -7.28
C GLU A 132 -10.21 -8.30 -6.90
N ILE A 133 -9.36 -8.73 -7.83
CA ILE A 133 -7.93 -8.94 -7.58
C ILE A 133 -7.23 -7.62 -7.29
N LEU A 134 -7.46 -6.56 -8.08
CA LEU A 134 -6.80 -5.28 -7.88
C LEU A 134 -7.24 -4.58 -6.59
N LYS A 135 -8.53 -4.61 -6.26
CA LYS A 135 -9.03 -4.14 -4.95
C LYS A 135 -8.45 -4.95 -3.80
N PHE A 136 -8.36 -6.26 -3.96
CA PHE A 136 -7.77 -7.13 -2.95
C PHE A 136 -6.29 -6.79 -2.70
N LEU A 137 -5.50 -6.62 -3.78
CA LEU A 137 -4.10 -6.21 -3.69
C LEU A 137 -3.96 -4.83 -3.07
N SER A 138 -4.77 -3.84 -3.46
CA SER A 138 -4.80 -2.50 -2.87
C SER A 138 -4.94 -2.57 -1.34
N VAL A 139 -5.98 -3.27 -0.85
CA VAL A 139 -6.23 -3.38 0.59
C VAL A 139 -5.13 -4.14 1.32
N MET A 140 -4.66 -5.27 0.78
CA MET A 140 -3.69 -6.12 1.48
C MET A 140 -2.26 -5.58 1.43
N THR A 141 -1.91 -4.78 0.44
CA THR A 141 -0.59 -4.12 0.35
C THR A 141 -0.59 -2.71 0.94
N GLY A 142 -1.76 -2.08 1.04
CA GLY A 142 -1.88 -0.66 1.38
C GLY A 142 -1.50 0.28 0.24
N ASP A 143 -1.43 -0.22 -1.00
CA ASP A 143 -1.03 0.53 -2.18
C ASP A 143 -2.26 0.84 -3.07
N SER A 144 -2.80 2.05 -2.93
CA SER A 144 -4.00 2.49 -3.65
C SER A 144 -3.83 2.49 -5.17
N ARG A 145 -2.57 2.48 -5.68
CA ARG A 145 -2.31 2.53 -7.11
C ARG A 145 -2.91 1.35 -7.86
N TYR A 146 -3.07 0.19 -7.22
CA TYR A 146 -3.76 -0.96 -7.82
C TYR A 146 -5.23 -0.66 -8.15
N GLU A 147 -5.94 0.06 -7.30
CA GLU A 147 -7.32 0.50 -7.58
C GLU A 147 -7.36 1.58 -8.65
N GLU A 148 -6.39 2.48 -8.68
CA GLU A 148 -6.36 3.55 -9.67
C GLU A 148 -6.23 3.00 -11.11
N ILE A 149 -5.65 1.81 -11.31
CA ILE A 149 -5.59 1.14 -12.63
C ILE A 149 -6.99 0.79 -13.14
N LEU A 150 -7.97 0.55 -12.26
CA LEU A 150 -9.33 0.20 -12.65
C LEU A 150 -10.06 1.33 -13.37
N SER A 151 -9.60 2.58 -13.22
CA SER A 151 -10.17 3.72 -13.97
C SER A 151 -9.68 3.80 -15.41
N ASP A 152 -8.72 2.96 -15.81
CA ASP A 152 -8.20 2.97 -17.18
C ASP A 152 -9.24 2.43 -18.16
N LYS A 153 -9.35 3.11 -19.31
CA LYS A 153 -10.27 2.69 -20.38
C LYS A 153 -9.83 1.40 -21.06
N GLU A 154 -8.53 1.09 -21.03
CA GLU A 154 -7.99 -0.16 -21.53
C GLU A 154 -8.09 -1.22 -20.43
N GLY A 155 -8.67 -2.37 -20.72
CA GLY A 155 -8.76 -3.48 -19.76
C GLY A 155 -7.38 -4.04 -19.40
N VAL A 156 -7.23 -4.50 -18.15
CA VAL A 156 -6.05 -5.27 -17.69
C VAL A 156 -6.30 -6.75 -17.96
N SER A 157 -5.31 -7.49 -18.43
CA SER A 157 -5.47 -8.93 -18.67
C SER A 157 -4.69 -9.82 -17.70
N ASN A 158 -3.53 -9.36 -17.20
CA ASN A 158 -2.63 -10.15 -16.35
C ASN A 158 -1.76 -9.24 -15.46
N MET A 159 -0.90 -9.82 -14.61
CA MET A 159 -0.09 -9.04 -13.67
C MET A 159 1.09 -8.29 -14.31
N CYS A 160 1.59 -8.71 -15.47
CA CYS A 160 2.57 -7.92 -16.23
C CYS A 160 1.96 -6.60 -16.70
N ASP A 161 0.71 -6.62 -17.18
CA ASP A 161 0.02 -5.40 -17.62
C ASP A 161 -0.17 -4.43 -16.44
N VAL A 162 -0.51 -4.96 -15.27
CA VAL A 162 -0.61 -4.19 -14.02
C VAL A 162 0.72 -3.52 -13.70
N ALA A 163 1.82 -4.28 -13.76
CA ALA A 163 3.15 -3.76 -13.48
C ALA A 163 3.55 -2.64 -14.45
N GLN A 164 3.35 -2.84 -15.76
CA GLN A 164 3.65 -1.84 -16.79
C GLN A 164 2.90 -0.54 -16.54
N ARG A 165 1.60 -0.62 -16.24
CA ARG A 165 0.78 0.58 -15.97
C ARG A 165 1.22 1.35 -14.73
N LEU A 166 1.61 0.63 -13.68
CA LEU A 166 2.16 1.26 -12.48
C LEU A 166 3.46 2.01 -12.80
N GLU A 167 4.31 1.44 -13.66
CA GLU A 167 5.54 2.07 -14.12
C GLU A 167 5.25 3.31 -14.99
N ASP A 168 4.40 3.17 -16.01
CA ASP A 168 4.04 4.26 -16.93
C ASP A 168 3.44 5.46 -16.19
N ARG A 169 2.54 5.21 -15.23
CA ARG A 169 1.97 6.25 -14.36
C ARG A 169 3.02 6.89 -13.47
N GLY A 170 3.98 6.09 -12.97
CA GLY A 170 5.12 6.58 -12.22
C GLY A 170 5.97 7.56 -13.05
N ILE A 171 6.25 7.20 -14.29
CA ILE A 171 6.99 8.03 -15.25
C ILE A 171 6.21 9.31 -15.58
N GLU A 172 4.93 9.19 -15.92
CA GLU A 172 4.07 10.34 -16.26
C GLU A 172 4.00 11.34 -15.10
N LYS A 173 3.78 10.84 -13.88
CA LYS A 173 3.77 11.67 -12.67
C LYS A 173 5.12 12.36 -12.46
N GLY A 174 6.23 11.63 -12.62
CA GLY A 174 7.58 12.17 -12.51
C GLY A 174 7.87 13.28 -13.53
N ILE A 175 7.49 13.09 -14.79
CA ILE A 175 7.61 14.12 -15.84
C ILE A 175 6.77 15.34 -15.48
N LYS A 176 5.52 15.15 -15.07
CA LYS A 176 4.61 16.25 -14.72
C LYS A 176 5.15 17.07 -13.54
N GLU A 177 5.62 16.42 -12.49
CA GLU A 177 6.22 17.07 -11.33
C GLU A 177 7.53 17.80 -11.72
N GLY A 178 8.35 17.18 -12.56
CA GLY A 178 9.58 17.77 -13.09
C GLY A 178 9.32 19.03 -13.91
N LEU A 179 8.34 19.00 -14.83
CA LEU A 179 7.94 20.16 -15.63
C LEU A 179 7.37 21.28 -14.77
N GLN A 180 6.51 20.97 -13.80
CA GLN A 180 5.96 21.97 -12.89
C GLN A 180 7.05 22.64 -12.05
N LYS A 181 7.98 21.85 -11.53
CA LYS A 181 9.13 22.37 -10.76
C LYS A 181 10.02 23.25 -11.65
N GLY A 182 10.40 22.76 -12.84
CA GLY A 182 11.23 23.50 -13.79
C GLY A 182 10.58 24.80 -14.26
N MET A 183 9.26 24.80 -14.50
CA MET A 183 8.53 26.01 -14.87
C MET A 183 8.52 27.04 -13.73
N LYS A 184 8.31 26.59 -12.48
CA LYS A 184 8.35 27.47 -11.30
C LYS A 184 9.73 28.08 -11.07
N GLU A 185 10.78 27.26 -11.18
CA GLU A 185 12.17 27.71 -11.06
C GLU A 185 12.55 28.66 -12.20
N GLY A 186 12.16 28.35 -13.43
CA GLY A 186 12.38 29.18 -14.61
C GLY A 186 11.69 30.54 -14.51
N LEU A 187 10.42 30.59 -14.08
CA LEU A 187 9.73 31.87 -13.83
C LEU A 187 10.45 32.71 -12.76
N SER A 188 10.89 32.07 -11.67
CA SER A 188 11.62 32.76 -10.60
C SER A 188 12.95 33.32 -11.10
N LEU A 189 13.71 32.55 -11.89
CA LEU A 189 14.98 32.98 -12.47
C LEU A 189 14.79 34.12 -13.46
N GLY A 190 13.79 34.03 -14.34
CA GLY A 190 13.45 35.09 -15.28
C GLY A 190 13.01 36.38 -14.57
N GLY A 191 12.23 36.26 -13.49
CA GLY A 191 11.88 37.38 -12.63
C GLY A 191 13.09 38.04 -11.98
N ASN A 192 14.04 37.23 -11.48
CA ASN A 192 15.29 37.74 -10.91
C ASN A 192 16.14 38.45 -11.97
N GLN A 193 16.30 37.86 -13.16
CA GLN A 193 17.03 38.45 -14.29
C GLN A 193 16.43 39.78 -14.75
N MET A 194 15.10 39.91 -14.73
CA MET A 194 14.44 41.19 -15.00
C MET A 194 14.84 42.25 -13.96
N ILE A 195 14.87 41.90 -12.67
CA ILE A 195 15.34 42.82 -11.62
C ILE A 195 16.82 43.16 -11.82
N TYR A 196 17.67 42.20 -12.19
CA TYR A 196 19.09 42.45 -12.46
C TYR A 196 19.29 43.43 -13.61
N SER A 197 18.56 43.25 -14.72
CA SER A 197 18.58 44.17 -15.86
C SER A 197 18.17 45.59 -15.47
N LEU A 198 17.11 45.73 -14.67
CA LEU A 198 16.62 47.04 -14.22
C LEU A 198 17.57 47.73 -13.22
N VAL A 199 18.38 46.96 -12.49
CA VAL A 199 19.43 47.52 -11.63
C VAL A 199 20.64 47.92 -12.48
N GLU A 200 21.06 47.07 -13.42
CA GLU A 200 22.21 47.32 -14.30
C GLU A 200 22.02 48.58 -15.16
N ASP A 201 20.84 48.78 -15.74
CA ASP A 201 20.52 49.95 -16.55
C ASP A 201 20.16 51.21 -15.73
N LYS A 202 20.24 51.10 -14.40
CA LYS A 202 19.91 52.16 -13.42
C LYS A 202 18.44 52.60 -13.41
N SER A 203 17.52 51.81 -13.97
CA SER A 203 16.07 52.05 -13.89
C SER A 203 15.51 51.93 -12.46
N ILE A 204 16.14 51.10 -11.63
CA ILE A 204 15.89 51.03 -10.17
C ILE A 204 17.22 50.99 -9.42
N SER A 205 17.22 51.48 -8.18
CA SER A 205 18.38 51.36 -7.30
C SER A 205 18.58 49.92 -6.83
N ILE A 206 19.81 49.58 -6.42
CA ILE A 206 20.13 48.23 -5.95
C ILE A 206 19.38 47.87 -4.66
N GLU A 207 19.10 48.84 -3.78
CA GLU A 207 18.31 48.65 -2.57
C GLU A 207 16.87 48.26 -2.91
N LYS A 208 16.28 48.93 -3.91
CA LYS A 208 14.93 48.63 -4.39
C LYS A 208 14.86 47.28 -5.09
N GLY A 209 15.90 46.89 -5.82
CA GLY A 209 16.04 45.54 -6.39
C GLY A 209 16.12 44.47 -5.30
N ALA A 210 16.95 44.69 -4.27
CA ALA A 210 17.13 43.78 -3.15
C ALA A 210 15.82 43.60 -2.36
N GLN A 211 15.12 44.71 -2.10
CA GLN A 211 13.79 44.71 -1.49
C GLN A 211 12.76 43.91 -2.32
N LYS A 212 12.71 44.11 -3.64
CA LYS A 212 11.77 43.39 -4.53
C LYS A 212 12.02 41.88 -4.56
N LEU A 213 13.27 41.45 -4.42
CA LEU A 213 13.64 40.04 -4.36
C LEU A 213 13.65 39.45 -2.94
N GLY A 214 13.45 40.27 -1.91
CA GLY A 214 13.48 39.83 -0.51
C GLY A 214 14.85 39.31 -0.07
N ILE A 215 15.94 39.84 -0.63
CA ILE A 215 17.33 39.46 -0.31
C ILE A 215 18.14 40.68 0.14
N SER A 216 19.31 40.47 0.73
CA SER A 216 20.21 41.59 1.06
C SER A 216 20.86 42.17 -0.20
N VAL A 217 21.33 43.41 -0.11
CA VAL A 217 22.04 44.09 -1.21
C VAL A 217 23.31 43.31 -1.59
N GLU A 218 24.05 42.80 -0.60
CA GLU A 218 25.26 42.00 -0.83
C GLU A 218 24.94 40.71 -1.61
N LYS A 219 23.84 40.04 -1.24
CA LYS A 219 23.39 38.83 -1.92
C LYS A 219 22.91 39.12 -3.34
N LEU A 220 22.22 40.25 -3.55
CA LEU A 220 21.84 40.71 -4.88
C LEU A 220 23.09 40.97 -5.75
N ARG A 221 24.09 41.69 -5.23
CA ARG A 221 25.36 41.96 -5.93
C ARG A 221 26.03 40.66 -6.37
N ALA A 222 26.19 39.71 -5.44
CA ALA A 222 26.78 38.42 -5.75
C ALA A 222 26.00 37.66 -6.84
N ASN A 223 24.67 37.63 -6.75
CA ASN A 223 23.83 36.97 -7.74
C ASN A 223 23.91 37.64 -9.12
N MET A 224 23.93 38.96 -9.18
CA MET A 224 24.06 39.72 -10.43
C MET A 224 25.40 39.43 -11.12
N ILE A 225 26.50 39.49 -10.37
CA ILE A 225 27.85 39.19 -10.89
C ILE A 225 27.92 37.75 -11.40
N ASN A 226 27.43 36.79 -10.60
CA ASN A 226 27.40 35.38 -11.01
C ASN A 226 26.55 35.12 -12.25
N ALA A 227 25.53 35.95 -12.48
CA ALA A 227 24.66 35.90 -13.66
C ALA A 227 25.18 36.75 -14.84
N GLY A 228 26.33 37.43 -14.70
CA GLY A 228 26.97 38.21 -15.77
C GLY A 228 26.49 39.67 -15.91
N TYR A 229 25.73 40.20 -14.94
CA TYR A 229 25.26 41.60 -14.93
C TYR A 229 26.25 42.51 -14.19
N LYS A 230 26.39 43.76 -14.66
CA LYS A 230 27.17 44.80 -13.97
C LYS A 230 26.41 45.39 -12.78
N CYS A 231 27.14 45.69 -11.71
CA CYS A 231 26.60 46.38 -10.54
C CYS A 231 26.94 47.88 -10.57
N PRO A 232 25.97 48.80 -10.44
CA PRO A 232 26.17 50.25 -10.55
C PRO A 232 27.13 50.90 -9.54
N ASP A 233 27.43 50.25 -8.41
CA ASP A 233 28.16 50.85 -7.27
C ASP A 233 29.57 50.27 -7.04
N MET A 234 30.22 49.72 -8.08
CA MET A 234 31.61 49.24 -8.01
C MET A 234 32.63 50.15 -8.73
N GLU A 235 32.31 51.44 -8.91
CA GLU A 235 33.30 52.48 -9.25
C GLU A 235 33.92 53.10 -7.99
#